data_AF-A0A1Q2YZK5-F1
#
_entry.id   AF-A0A1Q2YZK5-F1
#
_cell.length_a   1.000
_cell.length_b   1.000
_cell.length_c   1.000
_cell.angle_alpha   90.00
_cell.angle_beta   90.00
_cell.angle_gamma   90.00
#
_symmetry.space_group_name_H-M   'P 1'
#
loop_
_entity.id
_entity.type
_entity.pdbx_description
1 polymer ?
#
loop_
_entity_poly.entity_id
_entity_poly.type
_entity_poly.pdbx_seq_one_letter_code
_entity_poly.pdbx_strand_id
1 'polypeptide(L)'
;MRQRDVVITGIGLVTSLGEGNDAHWEVLHAPDRRPVLDETGFAPWTVHPLPALDLDRQIPKRGDQRQMEPWQRLNTYAAGLALDDAGARGLVGETHLVVAAGGGERDVALDEQITAELAQSSDRGARLNEMLATGLRPTLFLAQLSNLVAGNISIVHGVTGSSRTLMGEEVAAADALRIARARIGEGRGEIALVGGGFAASRWDMLILYARSGLWQGGFRPLSEREGGGMVLGSMAAYLVLEAAEHARARGARALARLDAAVS
;
A
#
# COMPACT_ATOMS: atom_id res chain seq x y z
N MET A 1 33.54 10.20 0.86
CA MET A 1 32.58 11.30 0.60
C MET A 1 31.65 11.40 1.80
N ARG A 2 31.33 12.61 2.29
CA ARG A 2 30.41 12.78 3.43
C ARG A 2 28.99 12.48 2.95
N GLN A 3 28.26 11.59 3.63
CA GLN A 3 26.84 11.35 3.33
C GLN A 3 26.03 12.60 3.60
N ARG A 4 25.06 12.89 2.72
CA ARG A 4 24.11 14.00 2.88
C ARG A 4 23.06 13.62 3.91
N ASP A 5 22.62 14.59 4.70
CA ASP A 5 21.50 14.38 5.61
C ASP A 5 20.21 14.20 4.79
N VAL A 6 19.41 13.21 5.17
CA VAL A 6 18.13 12.91 4.54
C VAL A 6 17.02 13.21 5.53
N VAL A 7 16.01 13.96 5.10
CA VAL A 7 14.86 14.35 5.92
C VAL A 7 13.57 13.85 5.32
N ILE A 8 12.57 13.63 6.17
CA ILE A 8 11.18 13.43 5.75
C ILE A 8 10.54 14.81 5.64
N THR A 9 9.93 15.11 4.49
CA THR A 9 9.24 16.39 4.24
C THR A 9 7.74 16.25 4.07
N GLY A 10 7.22 15.04 3.81
CA GLY A 10 5.79 14.78 3.78
C GLY A 10 5.43 13.34 4.11
N ILE A 11 4.22 13.14 4.60
CA ILE A 11 3.63 11.86 5.02
C ILE A 11 2.25 11.72 4.37
N GLY A 12 2.03 10.57 3.75
CA GLY A 12 0.72 10.15 3.26
C GLY A 12 0.32 8.85 3.91
N LEU A 13 -0.78 8.87 4.66
CA LEU A 13 -1.19 7.74 5.49
C LEU A 13 -2.68 7.45 5.31
N VAL A 14 -3.00 6.19 5.06
CA VAL A 14 -4.36 5.67 5.10
C VAL A 14 -4.35 4.38 5.88
N THR A 15 -5.10 4.32 6.97
CA THR A 15 -5.27 3.10 7.79
C THR A 15 -6.73 3.00 8.22
N SER A 16 -7.07 2.01 9.03
CA SER A 16 -8.38 1.93 9.67
C SER A 16 -8.72 3.11 10.58
N LEU A 17 -7.73 3.90 10.99
CA LEU A 17 -7.95 5.10 11.81
C LEU A 17 -8.37 6.33 11.00
N GLY A 18 -8.29 6.25 9.67
CA GLY A 18 -8.71 7.35 8.79
C GLY A 18 -7.70 7.66 7.69
N GLU A 19 -7.80 8.88 7.16
CA GLU A 19 -6.99 9.41 6.08
C GLU A 19 -6.19 10.63 6.57
N GLY A 20 -4.88 10.65 6.29
CA GLY A 20 -4.02 11.80 6.52
C GLY A 20 -3.56 11.96 7.98
N ASN A 21 -2.57 12.82 8.20
CA ASN A 21 -1.89 12.96 9.48
C ASN A 21 -2.83 13.38 10.61
N ASP A 22 -3.74 14.32 10.35
CA ASP A 22 -4.61 14.90 11.37
C ASP A 22 -5.59 13.87 11.94
N ALA A 23 -6.24 13.06 11.10
CA ALA A 23 -7.15 12.01 11.54
C ALA A 23 -6.44 10.98 12.43
N HIS A 24 -5.22 10.59 12.06
CA HIS A 24 -4.42 9.67 12.87
C HIS A 24 -3.97 10.31 14.17
N TRP A 25 -3.55 11.59 14.14
CA TRP A 25 -3.09 12.30 15.32
C TRP A 25 -4.22 12.46 16.36
N GLU A 26 -5.41 12.84 15.91
CA GLU A 26 -6.61 12.97 16.74
C GLU A 26 -6.94 11.64 17.44
N VAL A 27 -7.02 10.55 16.69
CA VAL A 27 -7.35 9.22 17.24
C VAL A 27 -6.27 8.72 18.20
N LEU A 28 -4.98 8.93 17.88
CA LEU A 28 -3.87 8.46 18.71
C LEU A 28 -3.76 9.21 20.04
N HIS A 29 -4.23 10.46 20.11
CA HIS A 29 -4.23 11.29 21.33
C HIS A 29 -5.55 11.22 22.12
N ALA A 30 -6.57 10.56 21.59
CA ALA A 30 -7.84 10.40 22.29
C ALA A 30 -7.70 9.46 23.50
N PRO A 31 -8.23 9.82 24.68
CA PRO A 31 -8.13 9.02 25.90
C PRO A 31 -8.87 7.67 25.78
N ASP A 32 -9.96 7.63 25.02
CA ASP A 32 -10.83 6.47 24.84
C ASP A 32 -10.69 5.82 23.46
N ARG A 33 -9.49 5.83 22.87
CA ARG A 33 -9.27 5.20 21.55
C ARG A 33 -9.79 3.76 21.52
N ARG A 34 -10.51 3.42 20.46
CA ARG A 34 -11.00 2.07 20.18
C ARG A 34 -10.53 1.65 18.78
N PRO A 35 -10.22 0.37 18.58
CA PRO A 35 -9.90 -0.13 17.25
C PRO A 35 -11.14 -0.03 16.34
N VAL A 36 -10.91 0.29 15.07
CA VAL A 36 -11.93 0.12 14.02
C VAL A 36 -11.85 -1.30 13.50
N LEU A 37 -12.95 -2.04 13.57
CA LEU A 37 -13.01 -3.48 13.33
C LEU A 37 -14.16 -3.83 12.39
N ASP A 38 -13.92 -4.80 11.52
CA ASP A 38 -14.96 -5.60 10.89
C ASP A 38 -14.85 -7.03 11.41
N GLU A 39 -15.82 -7.44 12.21
CA GLU A 39 -15.91 -8.77 12.83
C GLU A 39 -16.84 -9.72 12.05
N THR A 40 -17.50 -9.24 11.01
CA THR A 40 -18.58 -9.98 10.32
C THR A 40 -18.30 -10.26 8.86
N GLY A 41 -17.66 -9.34 8.14
CA GLY A 41 -17.40 -9.47 6.71
C GLY A 41 -16.48 -10.63 6.36
N PHE A 42 -15.64 -11.05 7.31
CA PHE A 42 -14.63 -12.09 7.14
C PHE A 42 -14.62 -13.15 8.26
N ALA A 43 -15.76 -13.36 8.92
CA ALA A 43 -15.87 -14.32 10.02
C ALA A 43 -15.32 -15.73 9.62
N PRO A 44 -14.51 -16.39 10.48
CA PRO A 44 -14.30 -16.09 11.90
C PRO A 44 -13.17 -15.08 12.18
N TRP A 45 -12.58 -14.46 11.15
CA TRP A 45 -11.49 -13.51 11.31
C TRP A 45 -11.99 -12.07 11.42
N THR A 46 -11.49 -11.36 12.42
CA THR A 46 -11.61 -9.91 12.50
C THR A 46 -10.55 -9.26 11.60
N VAL A 47 -10.91 -8.14 10.96
CA VAL A 47 -9.96 -7.29 10.22
C VAL A 47 -10.09 -5.83 10.63
N HIS A 48 -9.03 -5.04 10.40
CA HIS A 48 -9.09 -3.58 10.42
C HIS A 48 -9.39 -3.06 9.00
N PRO A 49 -10.63 -2.61 8.71
CA PRO A 49 -11.02 -2.16 7.37
C PRO A 49 -10.44 -0.79 7.03
N LEU A 50 -10.40 -0.43 5.75
CA LEU A 50 -10.13 0.95 5.33
C LEU A 50 -11.38 1.83 5.53
N PRO A 51 -11.22 3.13 5.78
CA PRO A 51 -12.30 4.10 5.63
C PRO A 51 -12.74 4.16 4.16
N ALA A 52 -13.95 4.68 3.92
CA ALA A 52 -14.35 5.06 2.58
C ALA A 52 -13.48 6.23 2.10
N LEU A 53 -12.80 6.06 0.97
CA LEU A 53 -11.94 7.09 0.37
C LEU A 53 -12.69 7.80 -0.75
N ASP A 54 -12.62 9.13 -0.75
CA ASP A 54 -12.99 9.93 -1.91
C ASP A 54 -11.85 9.91 -2.93
N LEU A 55 -11.83 8.86 -3.75
CA LEU A 55 -10.75 8.61 -4.72
C LEU A 55 -10.53 9.76 -5.70
N ASP A 56 -11.54 10.60 -5.97
CA ASP A 56 -11.42 11.71 -6.92
C ASP A 56 -10.40 12.76 -6.47
N ARG A 57 -10.13 12.86 -5.16
CA ARG A 57 -9.14 13.79 -4.58
C ARG A 57 -7.70 13.51 -5.04
N GLN A 58 -7.38 12.25 -5.33
CA GLN A 58 -6.02 11.84 -5.72
C GLN A 58 -5.97 11.11 -7.06
N ILE A 59 -7.09 10.52 -7.52
CA ILE A 59 -7.21 9.74 -8.74
C ILE A 59 -8.44 10.27 -9.52
N PRO A 60 -8.44 11.52 -10.01
CA PRO A 60 -9.64 12.18 -10.54
C PRO A 60 -10.19 11.52 -11.81
N LYS A 61 -9.34 10.81 -12.57
CA LYS A 61 -9.76 10.11 -13.78
C LYS A 61 -10.40 8.78 -13.41
N ARG A 62 -11.72 8.67 -13.59
CA ARG A 62 -12.47 7.41 -13.40
C ARG A 62 -11.94 6.24 -14.23
N GLY A 63 -11.31 6.52 -15.38
CA GLY A 63 -10.65 5.49 -16.21
C GLY A 63 -9.52 4.79 -15.45
N ASP A 64 -8.67 5.58 -14.79
CA ASP A 64 -7.54 5.10 -14.01
C ASP A 64 -8.04 4.33 -12.78
N GLN A 65 -9.07 4.84 -12.09
CA GLN A 65 -9.69 4.11 -10.97
C GLN A 65 -10.16 2.72 -11.40
N ARG A 66 -10.87 2.59 -12.53
CA ARG A 66 -11.40 1.28 -12.99
C ARG A 66 -10.31 0.27 -13.37
N GLN A 67 -9.13 0.73 -13.78
CA GLN A 67 -8.02 -0.15 -14.16
C GLN A 67 -7.23 -0.63 -12.94
N MET A 68 -7.30 0.09 -11.82
CA MET A 68 -6.62 -0.23 -10.59
C MET A 68 -7.46 -1.14 -9.70
N GLU A 69 -6.80 -2.08 -9.04
CA GLU A 69 -7.41 -2.85 -7.96
C GLU A 69 -7.40 -2.10 -6.63
N PRO A 70 -8.20 -2.50 -5.63
CA PRO A 70 -8.32 -1.77 -4.36
C PRO A 70 -6.97 -1.44 -3.71
N TRP A 71 -6.03 -2.40 -3.70
CA TRP A 71 -4.69 -2.20 -3.15
C TRP A 71 -3.85 -1.19 -3.96
N GLN A 72 -3.98 -1.18 -5.29
CA GLN A 72 -3.30 -0.22 -6.16
C GLN A 72 -3.88 1.18 -5.97
N ARG A 73 -5.22 1.31 -5.93
CA ARG A 73 -5.91 2.59 -5.64
C ARG A 73 -5.46 3.15 -4.29
N LEU A 74 -5.43 2.31 -3.26
CA LEU A 74 -4.97 2.69 -1.92
C LEU A 74 -3.54 3.24 -1.93
N ASN A 75 -2.61 2.53 -2.58
CA ASN A 75 -1.22 2.95 -2.71
C ASN A 75 -1.08 4.26 -3.48
N THR A 76 -1.74 4.37 -4.64
CA THR A 76 -1.75 5.59 -5.46
C THR A 76 -2.37 6.77 -4.71
N TYR A 77 -3.42 6.53 -3.94
CA TYR A 77 -4.07 7.56 -3.12
C TYR A 77 -3.13 8.08 -2.03
N ALA A 78 -2.55 7.19 -1.21
CA ALA A 78 -1.65 7.55 -0.13
C ALA A 78 -0.35 8.23 -0.63
N ALA A 79 0.17 7.80 -1.78
CA ALA A 79 1.27 8.47 -2.47
C ALA A 79 0.96 9.95 -2.78
N GLY A 80 -0.26 10.22 -3.24
CA GLY A 80 -0.72 11.58 -3.50
C GLY A 80 -0.78 12.44 -2.24
N LEU A 81 -1.31 11.88 -1.14
CA LEU A 81 -1.33 12.57 0.17
C LEU A 81 0.09 12.97 0.63
N ALA A 82 1.08 12.09 0.44
CA ALA A 82 2.47 12.38 0.81
C ALA A 82 3.07 13.54 -0.01
N LEU A 83 2.78 13.56 -1.32
CA LEU A 83 3.22 14.64 -2.21
C LEU A 83 2.58 15.98 -1.86
N ASP A 84 1.31 15.97 -1.46
CA ASP A 84 0.59 17.17 -1.00
C ASP A 84 1.14 17.68 0.33
N ASP A 85 1.33 16.82 1.32
CA ASP A 85 1.90 17.18 2.63
C ASP A 85 3.31 17.76 2.50
N ALA A 86 4.11 17.24 1.57
CA ALA A 86 5.45 17.77 1.26
C ALA A 86 5.43 19.09 0.47
N GLY A 87 4.30 19.48 -0.13
CA GLY A 87 4.25 20.55 -1.12
C GLY A 87 5.15 20.26 -2.33
N ALA A 88 5.23 18.99 -2.75
CA ALA A 88 6.19 18.49 -3.74
C ALA A 88 5.59 18.24 -5.14
N ARG A 89 4.34 18.66 -5.39
CA ARG A 89 3.69 18.50 -6.71
C ARG A 89 4.47 19.12 -7.87
N GLY A 90 5.17 20.22 -7.63
CA GLY A 90 6.05 20.86 -8.62
C GLY A 90 7.35 20.10 -8.91
N LEU A 91 7.66 19.04 -8.14
CA LEU A 91 8.92 18.30 -8.17
C LEU A 91 8.74 16.84 -8.64
N VAL A 92 7.52 16.46 -9.02
CA VAL A 92 7.21 15.07 -9.40
C VAL A 92 8.05 14.59 -10.59
N GLY A 93 8.45 15.51 -11.48
CA GLY A 93 9.32 15.22 -12.62
C GLY A 93 10.69 14.63 -12.25
N GLU A 94 11.25 15.06 -11.12
CA GLU A 94 12.55 14.67 -10.59
C GLU A 94 12.45 13.69 -9.40
N THR A 95 11.25 13.49 -8.88
CA THR A 95 10.99 12.60 -7.74
C THR A 95 11.23 11.14 -8.13
N HIS A 96 12.18 10.49 -7.46
CA HIS A 96 12.38 9.05 -7.56
C HIS A 96 11.26 8.29 -6.85
N LEU A 97 11.00 7.05 -7.27
CA LEU A 97 9.97 6.22 -6.65
C LEU A 97 10.58 4.90 -6.18
N VAL A 98 10.45 4.59 -4.89
CA VAL A 98 10.82 3.27 -4.36
C VAL A 98 9.60 2.74 -3.61
N VAL A 99 8.94 1.74 -4.16
CA VAL A 99 7.70 1.22 -3.59
C VAL A 99 7.85 -0.23 -3.19
N ALA A 100 7.32 -0.58 -2.02
CA ALA A 100 7.03 -1.94 -1.65
C ALA A 100 5.61 -2.28 -2.05
N ALA A 101 5.47 -3.31 -2.84
CA ALA A 101 4.20 -3.76 -3.36
C ALA A 101 4.14 -5.27 -3.25
N GLY A 102 3.06 -5.79 -2.69
CA GLY A 102 2.69 -7.17 -2.90
C GLY A 102 2.35 -7.43 -4.37
N GLY A 103 1.84 -8.62 -4.66
CA GLY A 103 1.28 -8.95 -5.95
C GLY A 103 0.01 -9.76 -5.75
N GLY A 104 -0.68 -10.00 -6.85
CA GLY A 104 -1.86 -10.85 -6.83
C GLY A 104 -3.12 -10.09 -6.40
N GLU A 105 -3.94 -9.79 -7.39
CA GLU A 105 -5.38 -9.68 -7.21
C GLU A 105 -6.02 -10.95 -7.79
N ARG A 106 -7.11 -11.40 -7.17
CA ARG A 106 -7.88 -12.56 -7.65
C ARG A 106 -9.23 -12.09 -8.11
N ASP A 107 -9.67 -12.61 -9.25
CA ASP A 107 -11.07 -12.48 -9.63
C ASP A 107 -11.85 -13.61 -8.94
N VAL A 108 -12.16 -13.39 -7.66
CA VAL A 108 -12.79 -14.41 -6.80
C VAL A 108 -14.12 -14.88 -7.38
N ALA A 109 -14.90 -13.98 -7.98
CA ALA A 109 -16.17 -14.33 -8.61
C ALA A 109 -15.95 -15.31 -9.78
N LEU A 110 -14.96 -15.04 -10.63
CA LEU A 110 -14.60 -15.98 -11.71
C LEU A 110 -14.05 -17.30 -11.16
N ASP A 111 -13.19 -17.24 -10.14
CA ASP A 111 -12.62 -18.43 -9.49
C ASP A 111 -13.72 -19.35 -8.91
N GLU A 112 -14.73 -18.76 -8.27
CA GLU A 112 -15.89 -19.47 -7.73
C GLU A 112 -16.73 -20.10 -8.85
N GLN A 113 -17.01 -19.34 -9.92
CA GLN A 113 -17.73 -19.85 -11.09
C GLN A 113 -17.01 -21.04 -11.73
N ILE A 114 -15.70 -20.91 -11.96
CA ILE A 114 -14.87 -22.00 -12.50
C ILE A 114 -14.95 -23.21 -11.58
N THR A 115 -14.77 -23.03 -10.28
CA THR A 115 -14.76 -24.14 -9.32
C THR A 115 -16.10 -24.87 -9.28
N ALA A 116 -17.21 -24.14 -9.27
CA ALA A 116 -18.56 -24.70 -9.27
C ALA A 116 -18.85 -25.52 -10.54
N GLU A 117 -18.44 -25.00 -11.69
CA GLU A 117 -18.64 -25.67 -12.98
C GLU A 117 -17.79 -26.94 -13.11
N LEU A 118 -16.53 -26.88 -12.69
CA LEU A 118 -15.63 -28.04 -12.72
C LEU A 118 -16.08 -29.17 -11.78
N ALA A 119 -16.80 -28.85 -10.71
CA ALA A 119 -17.37 -29.86 -9.82
C ALA A 119 -18.44 -30.70 -10.52
N GLN A 120 -19.13 -30.14 -11.52
CA GLN A 120 -20.23 -30.78 -12.25
C GLN A 120 -19.80 -31.34 -13.62
N SER A 121 -18.66 -30.87 -14.16
CA SER A 121 -18.20 -31.29 -15.48
C SER A 121 -17.57 -32.69 -15.50
N SER A 122 -17.96 -33.51 -16.49
CA SER A 122 -17.33 -34.79 -16.80
C SER A 122 -15.97 -34.64 -17.49
N ASP A 123 -15.75 -33.52 -18.20
CA ASP A 123 -14.45 -33.14 -18.79
C ASP A 123 -14.01 -31.79 -18.22
N ARG A 124 -13.31 -31.87 -17.09
CA ARG A 124 -12.83 -30.70 -16.36
C ARG A 124 -11.80 -29.90 -17.15
N GLY A 125 -10.97 -30.57 -17.96
CA GLY A 125 -9.89 -29.92 -18.71
C GLY A 125 -10.43 -29.02 -19.81
N ALA A 126 -11.35 -29.56 -20.63
CA ALA A 126 -11.98 -28.79 -21.71
C ALA A 126 -12.76 -27.59 -21.16
N ARG A 127 -13.54 -27.81 -20.09
CA ARG A 127 -14.37 -26.76 -19.48
C ARG A 127 -13.54 -25.65 -18.85
N LEU A 128 -12.45 -25.99 -18.15
CA LEU A 128 -11.52 -25.00 -17.61
C LEU A 128 -10.95 -24.11 -18.71
N ASN A 129 -10.48 -24.71 -19.82
CA ASN A 129 -9.91 -23.95 -20.94
C ASN A 129 -10.92 -22.97 -21.56
N GLU A 130 -12.16 -23.40 -21.76
CA GLU A 130 -13.22 -22.54 -22.30
C GLU A 130 -13.51 -21.33 -21.39
N MET A 131 -13.62 -21.58 -20.08
CA MET A 131 -13.91 -20.53 -19.10
C MET A 131 -12.75 -19.56 -18.95
N LEU A 132 -11.49 -20.04 -18.93
CA LEU A 132 -10.33 -19.16 -18.87
C LEU A 132 -10.17 -18.33 -20.14
N ALA A 133 -10.48 -18.90 -21.31
CA ALA A 133 -10.37 -18.20 -22.59
C ALA A 133 -11.36 -17.02 -22.73
N THR A 134 -12.49 -17.06 -22.01
CA THR A 134 -13.59 -16.09 -22.16
C THR A 134 -13.87 -15.26 -20.91
N GLY A 135 -13.56 -15.78 -19.73
CA GLY A 135 -13.93 -15.19 -18.45
C GLY A 135 -12.91 -14.19 -17.89
N LEU A 136 -11.65 -14.21 -18.34
CA LEU A 136 -10.62 -13.32 -17.82
C LEU A 136 -10.75 -11.92 -18.43
N ARG A 137 -10.92 -10.90 -17.58
CA ARG A 137 -10.81 -9.50 -18.04
C ARG A 137 -9.37 -9.25 -18.57
N PRO A 138 -9.18 -8.59 -19.72
CA PRO A 138 -7.83 -8.35 -20.28
C PRO A 138 -6.88 -7.60 -19.34
N THR A 139 -7.43 -6.77 -18.45
CA THR A 139 -6.66 -5.97 -17.49
C THR A 139 -6.30 -6.73 -16.21
N LEU A 140 -6.81 -7.95 -15.98
CA LEU A 140 -6.57 -8.71 -14.74
C LEU A 140 -5.08 -8.97 -14.53
N PHE A 141 -4.37 -9.32 -15.61
CA PHE A 141 -2.93 -9.54 -15.55
C PHE A 141 -2.19 -8.28 -15.10
N LEU A 142 -2.54 -7.10 -15.64
CA LEU A 142 -1.92 -5.83 -15.25
C LEU A 142 -2.21 -5.50 -13.78
N ALA A 143 -3.43 -5.74 -13.34
CA ALA A 143 -3.87 -5.59 -11.95
C ALA A 143 -3.09 -6.47 -10.95
N GLN A 144 -2.51 -7.59 -11.40
CA GLN A 144 -1.73 -8.51 -10.57
C GLN A 144 -0.25 -8.12 -10.40
N LEU A 145 0.28 -7.30 -11.30
CA LEU A 145 1.70 -6.97 -11.34
C LEU A 145 2.08 -5.97 -10.24
N SER A 146 3.06 -6.33 -9.40
CA SER A 146 3.53 -5.48 -8.30
C SER A 146 4.03 -4.11 -8.79
N ASN A 147 4.75 -4.08 -9.90
CA ASN A 147 5.33 -2.86 -10.47
C ASN A 147 4.27 -1.90 -11.03
N LEU A 148 3.02 -2.34 -11.21
CA LEU A 148 1.94 -1.46 -11.65
C LEU A 148 1.54 -0.47 -10.56
N VAL A 149 1.84 -0.70 -9.28
CA VAL A 149 1.71 0.38 -8.26
C VAL A 149 2.60 1.57 -8.61
N ALA A 150 3.86 1.30 -8.95
CA ALA A 150 4.77 2.37 -9.38
C ALA A 150 4.27 3.03 -10.66
N GLY A 151 3.82 2.24 -11.64
CA GLY A 151 3.25 2.73 -12.89
C GLY A 151 2.02 3.63 -12.68
N ASN A 152 1.09 3.21 -11.81
CA ASN A 152 -0.12 3.96 -11.48
C ASN A 152 0.20 5.28 -10.78
N ILE A 153 1.15 5.29 -9.83
CA ILE A 153 1.63 6.52 -9.19
C ILE A 153 2.27 7.45 -10.23
N SER A 154 3.09 6.93 -11.14
CA SER A 154 3.69 7.72 -12.21
C SER A 154 2.65 8.33 -13.15
N ILE A 155 1.64 7.55 -13.57
CA ILE A 155 0.57 7.99 -14.48
C ILE A 155 -0.30 9.06 -13.84
N VAL A 156 -0.72 8.85 -12.58
CA VAL A 156 -1.68 9.74 -11.91
C VAL A 156 -1.00 11.00 -11.37
N HIS A 157 0.17 10.84 -10.74
CA HIS A 157 0.83 11.93 -10.00
C HIS A 157 2.02 12.53 -10.74
N GLY A 158 2.39 12.02 -11.92
CA GLY A 158 3.49 12.55 -12.73
C GLY A 158 4.88 12.28 -12.15
N VAL A 159 5.01 11.30 -11.24
CA VAL A 159 6.30 10.91 -10.66
C VAL A 159 7.14 10.18 -11.71
N THR A 160 8.12 10.85 -12.29
CA THR A 160 8.86 10.33 -13.46
C THR A 160 10.35 10.09 -13.23
N GLY A 161 10.87 10.32 -12.03
CA GLY A 161 12.23 9.89 -11.68
C GLY A 161 12.37 8.36 -11.74
N SER A 162 13.60 7.87 -11.53
CA SER A 162 13.87 6.43 -11.44
C SER A 162 12.91 5.72 -10.47
N SER A 163 12.22 4.69 -10.95
CA SER A 163 11.31 3.88 -10.16
C SER A 163 11.90 2.49 -9.86
N ARG A 164 11.57 1.95 -8.67
CA ARG A 164 11.90 0.59 -8.25
C ARG A 164 10.74 0.03 -7.44
N THR A 165 10.41 -1.23 -7.69
CA THR A 165 9.41 -1.97 -6.92
C THR A 165 10.05 -3.16 -6.25
N LEU A 166 9.94 -3.22 -4.92
CA LEU A 166 10.32 -4.37 -4.13
C LEU A 166 9.06 -5.21 -3.90
N MET A 167 9.12 -6.47 -4.32
CA MET A 167 8.04 -7.41 -4.11
C MET A 167 8.16 -8.01 -2.71
N GLY A 168 7.13 -7.87 -1.89
CA GLY A 168 7.05 -8.38 -0.53
C GLY A 168 6.18 -7.49 0.37
N GLU A 169 6.09 -7.84 1.65
CA GLU A 169 5.27 -7.12 2.64
C GLU A 169 6.11 -6.14 3.49
N GLU A 170 6.12 -6.29 4.82
CA GLU A 170 6.62 -5.30 5.78
C GLU A 170 8.13 -5.06 5.61
N VAL A 171 8.90 -6.13 5.39
CA VAL A 171 10.36 -6.04 5.19
C VAL A 171 10.69 -5.32 3.89
N ALA A 172 9.90 -5.53 2.83
CA ALA A 172 10.09 -4.84 1.56
C ALA A 172 9.88 -3.33 1.72
N ALA A 173 8.92 -2.89 2.56
CA ALA A 173 8.71 -1.48 2.84
C ALA A 173 9.88 -0.85 3.62
N ALA A 174 10.42 -1.57 4.61
CA ALA A 174 11.62 -1.15 5.33
C ALA A 174 12.84 -1.04 4.40
N ASP A 175 13.01 -2.01 3.49
CA ASP A 175 14.07 -1.98 2.48
C ASP A 175 13.88 -0.85 1.46
N ALA A 176 12.63 -0.57 1.06
CA ALA A 176 12.32 0.54 0.17
C ALA A 176 12.80 1.87 0.80
N LEU A 177 12.48 2.08 2.08
CA LEU A 177 12.94 3.24 2.86
C LEU A 177 14.47 3.30 2.94
N ARG A 178 15.11 2.18 3.30
CA ARG A 178 16.57 2.08 3.40
C ARG A 178 17.26 2.42 2.08
N ILE A 179 16.76 1.88 0.97
CA ILE A 179 17.29 2.13 -0.38
C ILE A 179 17.10 3.58 -0.79
N ALA A 180 15.91 4.16 -0.59
CA ALA A 180 15.64 5.56 -0.93
C ALA A 180 16.55 6.51 -0.14
N ARG A 181 16.66 6.30 1.18
CA ARG A 181 17.56 7.07 2.05
C ARG A 181 19.02 6.94 1.62
N ALA A 182 19.50 5.74 1.31
CA ALA A 182 20.88 5.54 0.86
C ALA A 182 21.14 6.29 -0.46
N ARG A 183 20.22 6.21 -1.43
CA ARG A 183 20.36 6.91 -2.72
C ARG A 183 20.46 8.43 -2.56
N ILE A 184 19.59 9.04 -1.76
CA ILE A 184 19.64 10.48 -1.51
C ILE A 184 20.93 10.84 -0.75
N GLY A 185 21.27 10.08 0.30
CA GLY A 185 22.49 10.31 1.09
C GLY A 185 23.79 10.18 0.27
N GLU A 186 23.78 9.37 -0.80
CA GLU A 186 24.89 9.20 -1.75
C GLU A 186 24.92 10.24 -2.88
N GLY A 187 23.95 11.15 -2.97
CA GLY A 187 23.90 12.15 -4.05
C GLY A 187 23.26 11.66 -5.35
N ARG A 188 22.50 10.55 -5.34
CA ARG A 188 21.87 9.96 -6.54
C ARG A 188 20.46 10.48 -6.83
N GLY A 189 20.19 11.73 -6.45
CA GLY A 189 18.89 12.39 -6.54
C GLY A 189 18.56 13.19 -5.29
N GLU A 190 17.71 14.21 -5.43
CA GLU A 190 17.38 15.15 -4.34
C GLU A 190 16.12 14.77 -3.56
N ILE A 191 15.17 14.12 -4.23
CA ILE A 191 13.84 13.82 -3.70
C ILE A 191 13.40 12.40 -4.10
N ALA A 192 12.76 11.69 -3.18
CA ALA A 192 12.16 10.39 -3.45
C ALA A 192 10.82 10.25 -2.73
N LEU A 193 9.83 9.70 -3.42
CA LEU A 193 8.62 9.16 -2.86
C LEU A 193 8.87 7.68 -2.53
N VAL A 194 8.64 7.30 -1.28
CA VAL A 194 8.87 5.94 -0.80
C VAL A 194 7.72 5.45 0.05
N GLY A 195 7.33 4.20 -0.09
CA GLY A 195 6.20 3.68 0.67
C GLY A 195 5.72 2.34 0.20
N GLY A 196 4.54 1.97 0.67
CA GLY A 196 3.84 0.76 0.27
C GLY A 196 2.50 0.65 0.98
N GLY A 197 1.79 -0.42 0.67
CA GLY A 197 0.45 -0.64 1.20
C GLY A 197 -0.01 -2.06 1.02
N PHE A 198 -0.90 -2.46 1.91
CA PHE A 198 -1.44 -3.80 2.04
C PHE A 198 -2.97 -3.72 2.17
N ALA A 199 -3.68 -4.60 1.49
CA ALA A 199 -5.14 -4.71 1.56
C ALA A 199 -5.52 -6.04 2.21
N ALA A 200 -5.77 -6.03 3.52
CA ALA A 200 -6.10 -7.20 4.32
C ALA A 200 -7.54 -7.70 4.13
N SER A 201 -8.46 -6.82 3.73
CA SER A 201 -9.89 -7.09 3.63
C SER A 201 -10.22 -7.90 2.36
N ARG A 202 -9.57 -9.06 2.22
CA ARG A 202 -9.70 -10.00 1.10
C ARG A 202 -9.60 -11.44 1.61
N TRP A 203 -10.48 -12.32 1.13
CA TRP A 203 -10.53 -13.72 1.56
C TRP A 203 -9.25 -14.48 1.23
N ASP A 204 -8.67 -14.25 0.06
CA ASP A 204 -7.45 -14.93 -0.36
C ASP A 204 -6.25 -14.56 0.54
N MET A 205 -6.15 -13.29 0.96
CA MET A 205 -5.15 -12.85 1.94
C MET A 205 -5.38 -13.49 3.30
N LEU A 206 -6.61 -13.52 3.81
CA LEU A 206 -6.90 -14.14 5.11
C LEU A 206 -6.63 -15.65 5.10
N ILE A 207 -6.98 -16.34 4.02
CA ILE A 207 -6.69 -17.77 3.87
C ILE A 207 -5.17 -18.02 3.81
N LEU A 208 -4.42 -17.16 3.09
CA LEU A 208 -2.96 -17.24 3.01
C LEU A 208 -2.32 -17.17 4.41
N TYR A 209 -2.79 -16.24 5.25
CA TYR A 209 -2.27 -16.05 6.60
C TYR A 209 -2.93 -16.92 7.67
N ALA A 210 -4.02 -17.64 7.36
CA ALA A 210 -4.76 -18.45 8.34
C ALA A 210 -3.85 -19.46 9.07
N ARG A 211 -2.90 -20.06 8.36
CA ARG A 211 -1.91 -20.99 8.93
C ARG A 211 -0.74 -20.31 9.63
N SER A 212 -0.61 -19.00 9.47
CA SER A 212 0.43 -18.18 10.10
C SER A 212 -0.03 -17.59 11.44
N GLY A 213 -1.22 -17.96 11.93
CA GLY A 213 -1.72 -17.57 13.25
C GLY A 213 -2.62 -16.34 13.24
N LEU A 214 -3.62 -16.28 12.36
CA LEU A 214 -4.66 -15.27 12.49
C LEU A 214 -5.45 -15.47 13.78
N TRP A 215 -5.75 -14.36 14.46
CA TRP A 215 -6.60 -14.35 15.64
C TRP A 215 -8.04 -14.76 15.25
N GLN A 216 -8.62 -15.66 16.02
CA GLN A 216 -10.01 -16.10 15.89
C GLN A 216 -10.73 -15.87 17.22
N GLY A 217 -11.95 -15.33 17.15
CA GLY A 217 -12.73 -14.89 18.30
C GLY A 217 -12.82 -13.37 18.41
N GLY A 218 -13.55 -12.85 19.40
CA GLY A 218 -13.72 -11.41 19.58
C GLY A 218 -12.38 -10.68 19.74
N PHE A 219 -12.30 -9.44 19.23
CA PHE A 219 -11.06 -8.68 19.29
C PHE A 219 -10.51 -8.54 20.71
N ARG A 220 -9.20 -8.75 20.87
CA ARG A 220 -8.43 -8.41 22.07
C ARG A 220 -7.11 -7.75 21.67
N PRO A 221 -6.53 -6.81 22.43
CA PRO A 221 -5.16 -6.34 22.20
C PRO A 221 -4.14 -7.49 22.24
N LEU A 222 -3.03 -7.38 21.48
CA LEU A 222 -2.01 -8.44 21.42
C LEU A 222 -1.49 -8.86 22.80
N SER A 223 -1.32 -7.90 23.71
CA SER A 223 -0.89 -8.12 25.10
C SER A 223 -1.84 -8.98 25.94
N GLU A 224 -3.10 -9.12 25.51
CA GLU A 224 -4.16 -9.86 26.22
C GLU A 224 -4.48 -11.22 25.55
N ARG A 225 -3.75 -11.60 24.50
CA ARG A 225 -3.97 -12.84 23.75
C ARG A 225 -3.03 -13.94 24.26
N GLU A 226 -3.59 -14.94 24.95
CA GLU A 226 -2.85 -16.16 25.26
C GLU A 226 -2.53 -16.91 23.97
N GLY A 227 -1.25 -17.16 23.69
CA GLY A 227 -0.80 -17.78 22.43
C GLY A 227 -0.64 -16.81 21.25
N GLY A 228 -0.90 -15.52 21.44
CA GLY A 228 -0.67 -14.48 20.43
C GLY A 228 -1.68 -14.49 19.28
N GLY A 229 -1.18 -14.38 18.06
CA GLY A 229 -1.98 -14.29 16.83
C GLY A 229 -2.26 -12.85 16.37
N MET A 230 -2.47 -12.68 15.07
CA MET A 230 -2.56 -11.37 14.41
C MET A 230 -3.96 -11.06 13.90
N VAL A 231 -4.36 -9.79 13.95
CA VAL A 231 -5.55 -9.26 13.28
C VAL A 231 -5.02 -8.42 12.12
N LEU A 232 -5.33 -8.81 10.89
CA LEU A 232 -4.81 -8.10 9.72
C LEU A 232 -5.54 -6.77 9.52
N GLY A 233 -4.82 -5.79 8.98
CA GLY A 233 -5.36 -4.48 8.67
C GLY A 233 -4.95 -3.99 7.30
N SER A 234 -5.87 -3.32 6.63
CA SER A 234 -5.58 -2.67 5.36
C SER A 234 -4.96 -1.30 5.64
N MET A 235 -3.85 -0.97 4.97
CA MET A 235 -3.19 0.31 5.11
C MET A 235 -2.29 0.68 3.92
N ALA A 236 -2.01 1.96 3.73
CA ALA A 236 -0.87 2.42 2.94
C ALA A 236 -0.17 3.60 3.63
N ALA A 237 1.15 3.61 3.55
CA ALA A 237 2.01 4.65 4.10
C ALA A 237 3.07 5.03 3.09
N TYR A 238 3.17 6.32 2.82
CA TYR A 238 4.15 6.93 1.93
C TYR A 238 4.83 8.11 2.61
N LEU A 239 6.10 8.29 2.29
CA LEU A 239 6.96 9.37 2.76
C LEU A 239 7.60 10.05 1.56
N VAL A 240 7.72 11.37 1.64
CA VAL A 240 8.63 12.12 0.77
C VAL A 240 9.94 12.32 1.53
N LEU A 241 11.01 11.77 0.98
CA LEU A 241 12.37 11.96 1.46
C LEU A 241 13.08 12.98 0.60
N GLU A 242 13.84 13.86 1.25
CA GLU A 242 14.65 14.87 0.56
C GLU A 242 16.04 15.00 1.17
N ALA A 243 17.00 15.40 0.35
CA ALA A 243 18.27 15.91 0.86
C ALA A 243 18.00 17.16 1.71
N ALA A 244 18.61 17.27 2.90
CA ALA A 244 18.32 18.36 3.84
C ALA A 244 18.60 19.74 3.24
N GLU A 245 19.62 19.87 2.39
CA GLU A 245 19.90 21.10 1.65
C GLU A 245 18.87 21.42 0.56
N HIS A 246 18.34 20.42 -0.12
CA HIS A 246 17.29 20.58 -1.12
C HIS A 246 15.98 21.05 -0.46
N ALA A 247 15.56 20.36 0.60
CA ALA A 247 14.40 20.72 1.40
C ALA A 247 14.50 22.17 1.92
N ARG A 248 15.67 22.55 2.44
CA ARG A 248 15.92 23.92 2.94
C ARG A 248 15.89 24.97 1.83
N ALA A 249 16.46 24.68 0.67
CA ALA A 249 16.50 25.62 -0.45
C ALA A 249 15.11 26.00 -0.96
N ARG A 250 14.14 25.07 -0.91
CA ARG A 250 12.75 25.33 -1.27
C ARG A 250 11.84 25.73 -0.09
N GLY A 251 12.40 25.89 1.12
CA GLY A 251 11.63 26.24 2.32
C GLY A 251 10.71 25.14 2.85
N ALA A 252 10.99 23.87 2.55
CA ALA A 252 10.22 22.74 3.03
C ALA A 252 10.40 22.54 4.55
N ARG A 253 9.32 22.14 5.22
CA ARG A 253 9.37 21.72 6.63
C ARG A 253 9.98 20.32 6.71
N ALA A 254 11.12 20.18 7.38
CA ALA A 254 11.66 18.87 7.76
C ALA A 254 10.91 18.34 8.99
N LEU A 255 10.22 17.22 8.85
CA LEU A 255 9.46 16.56 9.92
C LEU A 255 10.37 15.75 10.83
N ALA A 256 11.35 15.05 10.25
CA ALA A 256 12.35 14.27 10.94
C ALA A 256 13.59 14.08 10.07
N ARG A 257 14.74 13.82 10.70
CA ARG A 257 15.97 13.40 10.03
C ARG A 257 16.09 11.88 10.10
N LEU A 258 16.46 11.24 9.00
CA LEU A 258 16.68 9.80 8.92
C LEU A 258 18.17 9.47 9.06
N ASP A 259 18.55 8.99 10.23
CA ASP A 259 19.88 8.42 10.44
C ASP A 259 20.06 7.11 9.67
N ALA A 260 21.31 6.69 9.50
CA ALA A 260 21.59 5.40 8.86
C ALA A 260 21.01 4.26 9.72
N ALA A 261 20.41 3.26 9.08
CA ALA A 261 19.97 2.05 9.77
C ALA A 261 21.20 1.42 10.45
N VAL A 262 21.14 1.24 11.76
CA VAL A 262 22.18 0.54 12.52
C VAL A 262 22.09 -0.94 12.12
N SER A 263 23.16 -1.45 11.51
CA SER A 263 23.33 -2.88 11.22
C SER A 263 23.74 -3.65 12.47
#